data_AF-M1ENL9-F1
#
_entry.id   AF-M1ENL9-F1
#
_cell.length_a   1.000
_cell.length_b   1.000
_cell.length_c   1.000
_cell.angle_alpha   90.00
_cell.angle_beta   90.00
_cell.angle_gamma   90.00
#
_symmetry.space_group_name_H-M   'P 1'
#
loop_
_entity.id
_entity.type
_entity.pdbx_description
1 polymer ?
#
loop_
_entity_poly.entity_id
_entity_poly.type
_entity_poly.pdbx_seq_one_letter_code
_entity_poly.pdbx_strand_id
1 'polypeptide(L)'
;DPFSWIKVDLLVPMIIHSIMTQGARQKFSSLYISQFIIMYSLDGKKWQSYRGNSTGTLMVFTLMVFFGNVDSSGIKHNIFNPPIIARYIRLHPTHYSIRSTLRMELMGCDLNSCSMPLGMENKAIADAQITASSYLNSMFATWSPSQARLHLQGRANAWRPQANNPKEWL
;
A
#
# COMPACT_ATOMS: atom_id res chain seq x y z
N ASP A 1 -20.66 -1.75 -22.40
CA ASP A 1 -20.14 -2.11 -21.07
C ASP A 1 -20.95 -1.48 -19.94
N PRO A 2 -21.85 -2.23 -19.27
CA PRO A 2 -22.60 -1.72 -18.12
C PRO A 2 -21.86 -1.89 -16.78
N PHE A 3 -20.66 -2.49 -16.78
CA PHE A 3 -19.89 -2.74 -15.55
C PHE A 3 -18.82 -1.67 -15.36
N SER A 4 -18.92 -0.93 -14.26
CA SER A 4 -17.92 0.06 -13.88
C SER A 4 -16.58 -0.62 -13.56
N TRP A 5 -15.48 0.12 -13.75
CA TRP A 5 -14.16 -0.34 -13.37
C TRP A 5 -13.24 0.84 -13.07
N ILE A 6 -12.29 0.62 -12.19
CA ILE A 6 -11.16 1.53 -11.95
C ILE A 6 -9.88 0.82 -12.36
N LYS A 7 -9.00 1.51 -13.08
CA LYS A 7 -7.70 1.01 -13.55
C LYS A 7 -6.57 1.82 -12.92
N VAL A 8 -5.53 1.13 -12.45
CA VAL A 8 -4.26 1.73 -12.02
C VAL A 8 -3.14 1.27 -12.94
N ASP A 9 -2.30 2.20 -13.39
CA ASP A 9 -1.01 1.92 -14.05
C ASP A 9 0.10 2.17 -13.03
N LEU A 10 0.83 1.13 -12.64
CA LEU A 10 1.95 1.19 -11.71
C LEU A 10 3.24 1.73 -12.34
N LEU A 11 3.17 2.14 -13.63
CA LEU A 11 4.25 2.65 -14.48
C LEU A 11 5.30 1.61 -14.86
N VAL A 12 5.63 0.72 -13.92
CA VAL A 12 6.52 -0.42 -14.10
C VAL A 12 5.81 -1.72 -13.70
N PRO A 13 6.23 -2.89 -14.22
CA PRO A 13 5.75 -4.16 -13.71
C PRO A 13 6.12 -4.35 -12.24
N MET A 14 5.13 -4.67 -11.40
CA MET A 14 5.31 -4.90 -9.97
C MET A 14 4.63 -6.22 -9.55
N ILE A 15 5.04 -6.72 -8.38
CA ILE A 15 4.40 -7.83 -7.69
C ILE A 15 3.40 -7.24 -6.69
N ILE A 16 2.13 -7.58 -6.83
CA ILE A 16 1.04 -7.08 -5.99
C ILE A 16 0.60 -8.21 -5.05
N HIS A 17 0.75 -7.99 -3.75
CA HIS A 17 0.48 -8.97 -2.71
C HIS A 17 -0.92 -8.84 -2.13
N SER A 18 -1.45 -7.62 -2.03
CA SER A 18 -2.78 -7.40 -1.48
C SER A 18 -3.38 -6.07 -1.90
N ILE A 19 -4.68 -5.95 -1.71
CA ILE A 19 -5.44 -4.72 -1.88
C ILE A 19 -6.18 -4.41 -0.58
N MET A 20 -6.09 -3.16 -0.13
CA MET A 20 -6.90 -2.61 0.94
C MET A 20 -8.01 -1.77 0.32
N THR A 21 -9.24 -1.96 0.76
CA THR A 21 -10.43 -1.30 0.22
C THR A 21 -11.24 -0.65 1.34
N GLN A 22 -11.85 0.49 1.07
CA GLN A 22 -12.66 1.27 2.00
C GLN A 22 -13.80 1.97 1.24
N GLY A 23 -14.96 2.12 1.88
CA GLY A 23 -16.08 2.90 1.35
C GLY A 23 -15.94 4.40 1.62
N ALA A 24 -17.02 5.16 1.48
CA ALA A 24 -17.15 6.53 1.98
C ALA A 24 -18.57 6.80 2.47
N ARG A 25 -18.76 7.87 3.24
CA ARG A 25 -20.07 8.27 3.75
C ARG A 25 -20.51 9.57 3.11
N GLN A 26 -21.74 9.62 2.62
CA GLN A 26 -22.39 10.84 2.15
C GLN A 26 -23.66 11.07 2.97
N LYS A 27 -23.67 12.13 3.79
CA LYS A 27 -24.74 12.42 4.77
C LYS A 27 -25.00 11.23 5.71
N PHE A 28 -26.12 10.54 5.56
CA PHE A 28 -26.52 9.36 6.33
C PHE A 28 -26.33 8.04 5.58
N SER A 29 -25.89 8.10 4.32
CA SER A 29 -25.73 6.93 3.46
C SER A 29 -24.28 6.46 3.47
N SER A 30 -24.07 5.17 3.78
CA SER A 30 -22.78 4.50 3.61
C SER A 30 -22.70 3.92 2.19
N LEU A 31 -21.71 4.36 1.42
CA LEU A 31 -21.47 3.90 0.05
C LEU A 31 -20.18 3.10 0.00
N TYR A 32 -20.26 1.89 -0.52
CA TYR A 32 -19.14 0.98 -0.55
C TYR A 32 -19.35 -0.15 -1.56
N ILE A 33 -18.26 -0.82 -1.93
CA ILE A 33 -18.27 -2.02 -2.75
C ILE A 33 -18.25 -3.24 -1.83
N SER A 34 -19.25 -4.11 -1.94
CA SER A 34 -19.36 -5.33 -1.12
C SER A 34 -18.73 -6.55 -1.78
N GLN A 35 -18.68 -6.59 -3.12
CA GLN A 35 -17.98 -7.63 -3.86
C GLN A 35 -17.34 -7.07 -5.12
N PHE A 36 -16.18 -7.60 -5.50
CA PHE A 36 -15.49 -7.22 -6.72
C PHE A 36 -14.63 -8.35 -7.29
N ILE A 37 -14.23 -8.20 -8.54
CA ILE A 37 -13.25 -9.04 -9.21
C ILE A 37 -12.05 -8.19 -9.66
N ILE A 38 -10.90 -8.85 -9.82
CA ILE A 38 -9.67 -8.21 -10.28
C ILE A 38 -9.30 -8.72 -11.67
N MET A 39 -8.98 -7.79 -12.56
CA MET A 39 -8.31 -8.06 -13.83
C MET A 39 -6.95 -7.37 -13.84
N TYR A 40 -5.99 -7.93 -14.54
CA TYR A 40 -4.64 -7.39 -14.60
C TYR A 40 -3.99 -7.62 -15.97
N SER A 41 -2.97 -6.83 -16.27
CA SER A 41 -2.27 -6.85 -17.56
C SER A 41 -0.84 -6.32 -17.43
N LEU A 42 0.06 -6.79 -18.29
CA LEU A 42 1.42 -6.27 -18.43
C LEU A 42 1.52 -5.17 -19.51
N ASP A 43 0.71 -5.27 -20.57
CA ASP A 43 0.77 -4.42 -21.75
C ASP A 43 -0.44 -3.47 -21.90
N GLY A 44 -1.46 -3.64 -21.05
CA GLY A 44 -2.72 -2.87 -21.10
C GLY A 44 -3.67 -3.31 -22.22
N LYS A 45 -3.28 -4.29 -23.04
CA LYS A 45 -4.06 -4.83 -24.17
C LYS A 45 -4.62 -6.20 -23.84
N LYS A 46 -3.78 -7.12 -23.34
CA LYS A 46 -4.16 -8.47 -22.95
C LYS A 46 -4.52 -8.48 -21.46
N TRP A 47 -5.81 -8.63 -21.18
CA TRP A 47 -6.33 -8.66 -19.82
C TRP A 47 -6.56 -10.09 -19.34
N GLN A 48 -6.09 -10.37 -18.14
CA GLN A 48 -6.28 -11.64 -17.46
C GLN A 48 -7.10 -11.41 -16.20
N SER A 49 -8.01 -12.33 -15.91
CA SER A 49 -8.77 -12.31 -14.68
C SER A 49 -8.03 -13.06 -13.58
N TYR A 50 -8.05 -12.51 -12.37
CA TYR A 50 -7.48 -13.20 -11.21
C TYR A 50 -8.36 -14.39 -10.78
N ARG A 51 -7.76 -15.58 -10.71
CA ARG A 51 -8.43 -16.84 -10.36
C ARG A 51 -8.08 -17.36 -8.96
N GLY A 52 -7.00 -16.88 -8.36
CA GLY A 52 -6.52 -17.31 -7.04
C GLY A 52 -6.32 -18.82 -6.92
N ASN A 53 -6.28 -19.31 -5.68
CA ASN A 53 -5.94 -20.71 -5.37
C ASN A 53 -7.16 -21.60 -5.03
N SER A 54 -8.34 -21.33 -5.60
CA SER A 54 -9.54 -22.09 -5.23
C SER A 54 -9.46 -23.55 -5.74
N THR A 55 -9.08 -24.44 -4.83
CA THR A 55 -9.06 -25.91 -4.96
C THR A 55 -10.47 -26.50 -4.82
N GLY A 56 -11.45 -25.93 -5.52
CA GLY A 56 -12.81 -26.46 -5.59
C GLY A 56 -13.07 -27.09 -6.95
N THR A 57 -13.30 -28.40 -6.98
CA THR A 57 -13.54 -29.30 -8.15
C THR A 57 -14.71 -28.91 -9.06
N LEU A 58 -15.25 -27.69 -8.98
CA LEU A 58 -16.37 -27.20 -9.79
C LEU A 58 -16.12 -25.86 -10.49
N MET A 59 -14.87 -25.38 -10.53
CA MET A 59 -14.57 -24.00 -10.91
C MET A 59 -13.34 -23.88 -11.82
N VAL A 60 -13.36 -24.59 -12.95
CA VAL A 60 -12.36 -24.44 -14.04
C VAL A 60 -12.57 -23.13 -14.85
N PHE A 61 -13.65 -22.36 -14.60
CA PHE A 61 -14.03 -21.18 -15.38
C PHE A 61 -14.38 -19.91 -14.59
N THR A 62 -14.21 -19.91 -13.27
CA THR A 62 -14.80 -18.89 -12.40
C THR A 62 -13.75 -17.99 -11.79
N LEU A 63 -14.01 -16.70 -11.96
CA LEU A 63 -13.22 -15.59 -11.48
C LEU A 63 -13.21 -15.62 -9.95
N MET A 64 -12.07 -15.32 -9.32
CA MET A 64 -12.03 -15.16 -7.87
C MET A 64 -12.81 -13.90 -7.49
N VAL A 65 -13.90 -14.09 -6.75
CA VAL A 65 -14.70 -12.99 -6.20
C VAL A 65 -14.16 -12.62 -4.83
N PHE A 66 -13.78 -11.35 -4.67
CA PHE A 66 -13.35 -10.82 -3.40
C PHE A 66 -14.52 -10.19 -2.66
N PHE A 67 -14.58 -10.45 -1.36
CA PHE A 67 -15.47 -9.74 -0.46
C PHE A 67 -14.83 -8.40 -0.08
N GLY A 68 -15.56 -7.31 -0.35
CA GLY A 68 -15.17 -5.94 -0.05
C GLY A 68 -15.65 -5.50 1.33
N ASN A 69 -16.13 -4.26 1.39
CA ASN A 69 -16.53 -3.58 2.61
C ASN A 69 -17.99 -3.86 2.95
N VAL A 70 -18.33 -3.63 4.23
CA VAL A 70 -19.70 -3.68 4.76
C VAL A 70 -20.17 -2.32 5.29
N ASP A 71 -19.27 -1.34 5.33
CA ASP A 71 -19.50 0.00 5.85
C ASP A 71 -18.68 1.05 5.07
N SER A 72 -18.71 2.30 5.53
CA SER A 72 -18.01 3.42 4.91
C SER A 72 -16.58 3.64 5.40
N SER A 73 -16.17 3.01 6.52
CA SER A 73 -14.92 3.34 7.23
C SER A 73 -14.02 2.15 7.54
N GLY A 74 -14.55 0.95 7.69
CA GLY A 74 -13.78 -0.26 7.87
C GLY A 74 -12.90 -0.52 6.66
N ILE A 75 -11.63 -0.85 6.89
CA ILE A 75 -10.68 -1.23 5.85
C ILE A 75 -10.78 -2.74 5.67
N LYS A 76 -11.09 -3.17 4.45
CA LYS A 76 -11.05 -4.59 4.08
C LYS A 76 -9.74 -4.89 3.36
N HIS A 77 -8.94 -5.75 3.98
CA HIS A 77 -7.69 -6.26 3.43
C HIS A 77 -7.94 -7.59 2.73
N ASN A 78 -7.63 -7.64 1.42
CA ASN A 78 -7.74 -8.84 0.60
C ASN A 78 -6.35 -9.21 0.07
N ILE A 79 -5.91 -10.43 0.37
CA ILE A 79 -4.59 -10.94 -0.01
C ILE A 79 -4.70 -11.70 -1.34
N PHE A 80 -3.76 -11.45 -2.25
CA PHE A 80 -3.59 -12.21 -3.48
C PHE A 80 -2.64 -13.38 -3.21
N ASN A 81 -3.20 -14.57 -3.12
CA ASN A 81 -2.45 -15.82 -3.11
C ASN A 81 -2.93 -16.72 -4.27
N PRO A 82 -2.12 -16.94 -5.33
CA PRO A 82 -0.76 -16.40 -5.54
C PRO A 82 -0.71 -14.88 -5.80
N PRO A 83 0.43 -14.20 -5.58
CA PRO A 83 0.56 -12.76 -5.86
C PRO A 83 0.43 -12.45 -7.35
N ILE A 84 -0.02 -11.25 -7.68
CA ILE A 84 -0.26 -10.81 -9.07
C ILE A 84 0.99 -10.12 -9.61
N ILE A 85 1.47 -10.51 -10.78
CA ILE A 85 2.54 -9.80 -11.49
C ILE A 85 1.91 -8.98 -12.62
N ALA A 86 1.91 -7.65 -12.49
CA ALA A 86 1.25 -6.77 -13.44
C ALA A 86 1.82 -5.35 -13.41
N ARG A 87 1.61 -4.63 -14.52
CA ARG A 87 1.77 -3.17 -14.58
C ARG A 87 0.42 -2.48 -14.44
N TYR A 88 -0.60 -3.05 -15.05
CA TYR A 88 -1.96 -2.55 -15.01
C TYR A 88 -2.84 -3.46 -14.18
N ILE A 89 -3.62 -2.88 -13.29
CA ILE A 89 -4.63 -3.60 -12.50
C ILE A 89 -5.97 -2.89 -12.60
N ARG A 90 -7.04 -3.67 -12.71
CA ARG A 90 -8.42 -3.23 -12.78
C ARG A 90 -9.23 -3.88 -11.68
N LEU A 91 -10.03 -3.08 -10.99
CA LEU A 91 -11.06 -3.55 -10.09
C LEU A 91 -12.42 -3.32 -10.73
N HIS A 92 -13.20 -4.39 -10.83
CA HIS A 92 -14.57 -4.37 -11.33
C HIS A 92 -15.52 -4.65 -10.16
N PRO A 93 -16.30 -3.66 -9.70
CA PRO A 93 -17.30 -3.88 -8.67
C PRO A 93 -18.40 -4.79 -9.22
N THR A 94 -18.73 -5.87 -8.48
CA THR A 94 -19.84 -6.77 -8.84
C THR A 94 -21.08 -6.48 -8.00
N HIS A 95 -20.89 -6.17 -6.71
CA HIS A 95 -21.95 -5.75 -5.79
C HIS A 95 -21.51 -4.53 -4.98
N TYR A 96 -22.46 -3.64 -4.71
CA TYR A 96 -22.21 -2.39 -3.98
C TYR A 96 -23.45 -1.97 -3.19
N SER A 97 -23.23 -1.16 -2.16
CA SER A 97 -24.29 -0.52 -1.39
C SER A 97 -24.58 0.87 -1.93
N ILE A 98 -25.81 1.09 -2.41
CA ILE A 98 -26.33 2.35 -2.98
C ILE A 98 -25.61 2.79 -4.26
N ARG A 99 -24.30 3.06 -4.22
CA ARG A 99 -23.44 3.36 -5.39
C ARG A 99 -22.06 2.73 -5.21
N SER A 100 -21.42 2.34 -6.32
CA SER A 100 -20.03 1.91 -6.30
C SER A 100 -19.14 3.07 -5.84
N THR A 101 -18.54 2.96 -4.66
CA THR A 101 -17.66 3.97 -4.06
C THR A 101 -16.51 3.27 -3.38
N LEU A 102 -15.29 3.75 -3.63
CA LEU A 102 -14.06 3.07 -3.23
C LEU A 102 -12.96 4.08 -2.91
N ARG A 103 -12.26 3.85 -1.80
CA ARG A 103 -10.89 4.28 -1.54
C ARG A 103 -10.06 3.00 -1.45
N MET A 104 -8.89 2.97 -2.07
CA MET A 104 -8.08 1.76 -2.08
C MET A 104 -6.59 2.07 -2.02
N GLU A 105 -5.85 1.11 -1.49
CA GLU A 105 -4.39 1.09 -1.48
C GLU A 105 -3.93 -0.29 -1.99
N LEU A 106 -2.89 -0.32 -2.82
CA LEU A 106 -2.32 -1.55 -3.37
C LEU A 106 -0.97 -1.80 -2.70
N MET A 107 -0.86 -2.93 -2.02
CA MET A 107 0.38 -3.32 -1.36
C MET A 107 1.12 -4.32 -2.23
N GLY A 108 2.36 -3.98 -2.57
CA GLY A 108 3.21 -4.76 -3.46
C GLY A 108 4.69 -4.50 -3.22
N CYS A 109 5.52 -5.10 -4.07
CA CYS A 109 6.94 -4.80 -4.18
C CYS A 109 7.35 -4.80 -5.67
N ASP A 110 8.55 -4.29 -5.93
CA ASP A 110 9.22 -4.44 -7.21
C ASP A 110 9.51 -5.93 -7.53
N LEU A 111 9.79 -6.23 -8.80
CA LEU A 111 10.10 -7.59 -9.24
C LEU A 111 11.33 -8.21 -8.56
N ASN A 112 12.28 -7.39 -8.09
CA ASN A 112 13.48 -7.84 -7.39
C ASN A 112 13.28 -7.89 -5.87
N SER A 113 12.10 -7.54 -5.36
CA SER A 113 11.78 -7.48 -3.93
C SER A 113 12.71 -6.55 -3.11
N CYS A 114 13.26 -5.51 -3.74
CA CYS A 114 14.15 -4.53 -3.10
C CYS A 114 13.44 -3.37 -2.38
N SER A 115 12.10 -3.32 -2.40
CA SER A 115 11.32 -2.19 -1.84
C SER A 115 11.01 -2.29 -0.33
N MET A 116 11.60 -3.25 0.39
CA MET A 116 11.36 -3.42 1.82
C MET A 116 12.19 -2.44 2.65
N PRO A 117 11.67 -1.90 3.76
CA PRO A 117 12.43 -1.01 4.62
C PRO A 117 13.63 -1.75 5.24
N LEU A 118 14.81 -1.13 5.17
CA LEU A 118 16.07 -1.73 5.63
C LEU A 118 16.28 -1.64 7.16
N GLY A 119 15.34 -1.03 7.88
CA GLY A 119 15.31 -1.07 9.34
C GLY A 119 15.61 0.23 10.07
N MET A 120 15.47 1.37 9.40
CA MET A 120 15.55 2.68 10.04
C MET A 120 14.40 2.88 11.05
N GLU A 121 13.16 2.65 10.65
CA GLU A 121 11.98 2.85 11.51
C GLU A 121 11.87 1.81 12.63
N ASN A 122 12.03 0.52 12.30
CA ASN A 122 11.87 -0.58 13.26
C ASN A 122 13.08 -0.81 14.18
N LYS A 123 14.10 0.06 14.12
CA LYS A 123 15.34 -0.01 14.91
C LYS A 123 16.22 -1.24 14.65
N ALA A 124 16.05 -1.95 13.54
CA ALA A 124 16.96 -3.04 13.16
C ALA A 124 18.36 -2.51 12.79
N ILE A 125 18.45 -1.32 12.21
CA ILE A 125 19.71 -0.57 12.13
C ILE A 125 19.97 0.02 13.51
N ALA A 126 21.09 -0.32 14.14
CA ALA A 126 21.45 0.17 15.47
C ALA A 126 21.83 1.65 15.46
N ASP A 127 21.62 2.34 16.59
CA ASP A 127 21.93 3.77 16.72
C ASP A 127 23.40 4.09 16.44
N ALA A 128 24.32 3.18 16.78
CA ALA A 128 25.75 3.32 16.53
C ALA A 128 26.13 3.25 15.03
N GLN A 129 25.23 2.73 14.18
CA GLN A 129 25.45 2.67 12.72
C GLN A 129 25.03 3.96 12.01
N ILE A 130 24.38 4.89 12.72
CA ILE A 130 23.88 6.15 12.16
C ILE A 130 24.78 7.28 12.66
N THR A 131 25.51 7.90 11.73
CA THR A 131 26.44 8.99 12.02
C THR A 131 26.17 10.17 11.10
N ALA A 132 26.55 11.37 11.49
CA ALA A 132 26.34 12.58 10.71
C ALA A 132 27.56 13.49 10.81
N SER A 133 27.61 14.53 9.98
CA SER A 133 28.63 15.59 10.06
C SER A 133 28.66 16.29 11.42
N SER A 134 27.49 16.62 11.96
CA SER A 134 27.31 17.30 13.24
C SER A 134 25.92 17.04 13.80
N TYR A 135 25.69 17.40 15.06
CA TYR A 135 24.34 17.41 15.63
C TYR A 135 24.17 18.49 16.68
N LEU A 136 22.95 19.02 16.78
CA LEU A 136 22.60 20.02 17.77
C LEU A 136 22.42 19.35 19.14
N ASN A 137 23.33 19.64 20.06
CA ASN A 137 23.22 19.24 21.46
C ASN A 137 23.02 20.49 22.34
N SER A 138 21.90 20.56 23.04
CA SER A 138 21.57 21.65 23.95
C SER A 138 21.03 21.08 25.27
N MET A 139 21.08 21.88 26.33
CA MET A 139 20.64 21.48 27.68
C MET A 139 19.21 20.92 27.73
N PHE A 140 18.32 21.38 26.83
CA PHE A 140 16.91 20.96 26.80
C PHE A 140 16.59 19.87 25.78
N ALA A 141 17.47 19.64 24.78
CA ALA A 141 17.23 18.69 23.70
C ALA A 141 18.54 18.32 22.98
N THR A 142 18.70 17.03 22.74
CA THR A 142 19.77 16.46 21.91
C THR A 142 19.12 15.91 20.64
N TRP A 143 19.50 16.45 19.49
CA TRP A 143 18.98 16.08 18.16
C TRP A 143 19.95 15.15 17.42
N SER A 144 20.24 13.99 18.03
CA SER A 144 21.29 13.08 17.55
C SER A 144 20.94 12.41 16.21
N PRO A 145 21.93 11.94 15.44
CA PRO A 145 21.71 11.23 14.18
C PRO A 145 20.79 10.00 14.32
N SER A 146 20.91 9.30 15.46
CA SER A 146 20.08 8.13 15.80
C SER A 146 18.58 8.41 15.88
N GLN A 147 18.17 9.69 16.00
CA GLN A 147 16.77 10.10 16.02
C GLN A 147 16.19 10.35 14.61
N ALA A 148 16.99 10.25 13.54
CA ALA A 148 16.53 10.42 12.16
C ALA A 148 15.74 9.19 11.63
N ARG A 149 14.79 8.70 12.42
CA ARG A 149 13.99 7.51 12.09
C ARG A 149 12.57 7.93 11.74
N LEU A 150 12.04 7.41 10.64
CA LEU A 150 10.67 7.67 10.21
C LEU A 150 9.69 7.27 11.33
N HIS A 151 8.63 8.07 11.52
CA HIS A 151 7.60 7.91 12.56
C HIS A 151 8.09 7.91 14.03
N LEU A 152 9.34 8.28 14.30
CA LEU A 152 9.83 8.42 15.68
C LEU A 152 9.03 9.52 16.41
N GLN A 153 8.56 9.20 17.61
CA GLN A 153 7.82 10.11 18.49
C GLN A 153 8.69 10.49 19.69
N GLY A 154 8.50 11.69 20.23
CA GLY A 154 9.20 12.17 21.42
C GLY A 154 9.51 13.67 21.35
N ARG A 155 10.19 14.17 22.39
CA ARG A 155 10.56 15.59 22.51
C ARG A 155 11.66 16.01 21.52
N ALA A 156 12.62 15.12 21.29
CA ALA A 156 13.60 15.19 20.21
C ALA A 156 13.47 13.90 19.42
N ASN A 157 12.95 14.01 18.20
CA ASN A 157 12.49 12.90 17.39
C ASN A 157 12.93 13.01 15.92
N ALA A 158 13.99 13.79 15.68
CA ALA A 158 14.62 14.00 14.38
C ALA A 158 16.11 14.28 14.57
N TRP A 159 16.89 14.25 13.50
CA TRP A 159 18.24 14.78 13.49
C TRP A 159 18.26 16.26 13.11
N ARG A 160 19.16 17.03 13.72
CA ARG A 160 19.43 18.42 13.33
C ARG A 160 20.94 18.67 13.36
N PRO A 161 21.55 19.22 12.30
CA PRO A 161 22.94 19.62 12.33
C PRO A 161 23.16 20.78 13.31
N GLN A 162 24.41 20.99 13.74
CA GLN A 162 24.76 22.08 14.64
C GLN A 162 24.62 23.47 13.97
N ALA A 163 24.91 23.55 12.66
CA ALA A 163 24.73 24.74 11.84
C ALA A 163 23.98 24.39 10.55
N ASN A 164 23.12 25.29 10.07
CA ASN A 164 22.38 25.10 8.83
C ASN A 164 23.24 25.54 7.64
N ASN A 165 23.87 24.60 6.95
CA ASN A 165 24.65 24.87 5.74
C ASN A 165 24.50 23.73 4.71
N PRO A 166 24.77 23.98 3.42
CA PRO A 166 24.58 22.97 2.36
C PRO A 166 25.67 21.88 2.34
N LYS A 167 26.62 21.87 3.28
CA LYS A 167 27.71 20.88 3.37
C LYS A 167 27.47 19.81 4.45
N GLU A 168 26.43 19.97 5.28
CA GLU A 168 26.06 18.97 6.29
C GLU A 168 25.52 17.69 5.65
N TRP A 169 25.75 16.55 6.30
CA TRP A 169 25.32 15.23 5.82
C TRP A 169 24.90 14.33 6.99
N LEU A 170 24.06 13.35 6.65
CA LEU A 170 23.60 12.25 7.49
C LEU A 170 23.75 10.95 6.71
#